data_AF-A0A497HRI3-F1
#
_entry.id   AF-A0A497HRI3-F1
#
_cell.length_a   1.000
_cell.length_b   1.000
_cell.length_c   1.000
_cell.angle_alpha   90.00
_cell.angle_beta   90.00
_cell.angle_gamma   90.00
#
_symmetry.space_group_name_H-M   'P 1'
#
loop_
_entity.id
_entity.type
_entity.pdbx_description
1 polymer ?
#
loop_
_entity_poly.entity_id
_entity_poly.type
_entity_poly.pdbx_seq_one_letter_code
_entity_poly.pdbx_strand_id
1 'polypeptide(L)'
;MTLRYDYSNDKRSVLRKRKAYYAYIKAKKKLIMKLALFTIFLVILRVLPYILTVMDIEDESILKREFRMSNILWVIIVILAFELTYTLMKLEYYAYRYQTLDVIIDDRGITLPDWDFSTKTQLFLPWGQCLPTKTKLYKWDKIERIYYDKENQKYNFVIRSDNHEESKVIRVPLNIIDNKEEFDKVLRKSGKFSLLY
;
A
#
# COMPACT_ATOMS: atom_id res chain seq x y z
N MET A 1 20.33 29.88 -10.18
CA MET A 1 18.87 29.87 -9.96
C MET A 1 18.57 28.74 -9.00
N THR A 2 18.06 29.04 -7.81
CA THR A 2 17.85 28.04 -6.75
C THR A 2 16.55 27.27 -6.97
N LEU A 3 16.65 25.95 -7.05
CA LEU A 3 15.54 25.01 -7.03
C LEU A 3 15.25 24.65 -5.58
N ARG A 4 14.06 24.97 -5.08
CA ARG A 4 13.66 24.60 -3.72
C ARG A 4 12.17 24.31 -3.65
N TYR A 5 11.86 23.11 -3.18
CA TYR A 5 10.53 22.65 -2.79
C TYR A 5 10.71 21.76 -1.56
N ASP A 6 10.31 22.23 -0.38
CA ASP A 6 10.38 21.42 0.83
C ASP A 6 9.25 21.83 1.77
N TYR A 7 8.28 20.92 1.90
CA TYR A 7 7.10 21.07 2.75
C TYR A 7 7.13 20.11 3.93
N SER A 8 8.24 19.41 4.17
CA SER A 8 8.35 18.35 5.20
C SER A 8 7.89 18.79 6.60
N ASN A 9 8.16 20.05 6.95
CA ASN A 9 7.79 20.68 8.22
C ASN A 9 6.60 21.65 8.12
N ASP A 10 5.99 21.79 6.94
CA ASP A 10 4.85 22.69 6.74
C ASP A 10 3.56 22.10 7.32
N LYS A 11 2.63 22.99 7.70
CA LYS A 11 1.31 22.61 8.24
C LYS A 11 0.55 21.67 7.30
N ARG A 12 0.69 21.82 5.97
CA ARG A 12 0.04 20.97 4.97
C ARG A 12 0.54 19.52 5.02
N SER A 13 1.86 19.32 5.04
CA SER A 13 2.46 17.99 5.14
C SER A 13 2.09 17.32 6.47
N VAL A 14 2.15 18.07 7.57
CA VAL A 14 1.71 17.57 8.89
C VAL A 14 0.25 17.13 8.87
N LEU A 15 -0.64 17.92 8.26
CA LEU A 15 -2.06 17.58 8.14
C LEU A 15 -2.29 16.35 7.27
N ARG A 16 -1.61 16.24 6.12
CA ARG A 16 -1.66 15.07 5.23
C ARG A 16 -1.23 13.81 5.98
N LYS A 17 -0.07 13.84 6.64
CA LYS A 17 0.47 12.72 7.43
C LYS A 17 -0.49 12.30 8.54
N ARG A 18 -1.08 13.27 9.24
CA ARG A 18 -2.08 13.03 10.30
C ARG A 18 -3.37 12.41 9.74
N LYS A 19 -3.86 12.89 8.59
CA LYS A 19 -5.04 12.34 7.91
C LYS A 19 -4.80 10.89 7.47
N ALA A 20 -3.63 10.61 6.89
CA ALA A 20 -3.21 9.26 6.50
C ALA A 20 -3.16 8.31 7.72
N TYR A 21 -2.60 8.77 8.83
CA TYR A 21 -2.55 7.98 10.08
C TYR A 21 -3.96 7.62 10.59
N TYR A 22 -4.88 8.59 10.68
CA TYR A 22 -6.23 8.29 11.15
C TYR A 22 -7.02 7.40 10.18
N ALA A 23 -6.81 7.57 8.86
CA ALA A 23 -7.39 6.67 7.87
C ALA A 23 -6.93 5.22 8.08
N TYR A 24 -5.63 5.02 8.31
CA TYR A 24 -5.05 3.71 8.64
C TYR A 24 -5.64 3.11 9.92
N ILE A 25 -5.70 3.88 11.01
CA ILE A 25 -6.28 3.39 12.28
C ILE A 25 -7.76 2.99 12.08
N LYS A 26 -8.52 3.76 11.31
CA LYS A 26 -9.92 3.46 10.99
C LYS A 26 -10.04 2.18 10.15
N ALA A 27 -9.21 2.01 9.12
CA ALA A 27 -9.17 0.82 8.27
C ALA A 27 -8.80 -0.43 9.09
N LYS A 28 -7.76 -0.32 9.93
CA LYS A 28 -7.32 -1.38 10.86
C LYS A 28 -8.45 -1.82 11.78
N LYS A 29 -9.14 -0.89 12.44
CA LYS A 29 -10.29 -1.19 13.31
C LYS A 29 -11.40 -1.92 12.55
N LYS A 30 -11.72 -1.46 11.33
CA LYS A 30 -12.74 -2.09 10.46
C LYS A 30 -12.36 -3.52 10.08
N LEU A 31 -11.09 -3.77 9.74
CA LEU A 31 -10.58 -5.11 9.40
C LEU A 31 -10.65 -6.06 10.60
N ILE A 32 -10.20 -5.61 11.78
CA ILE A 32 -10.27 -6.41 13.01
C ILE A 32 -11.72 -6.76 13.35
N MET A 33 -12.65 -5.79 13.25
CA MET A 33 -14.07 -6.03 13.50
C MET A 33 -14.67 -7.03 12.51
N LYS A 34 -14.30 -6.96 11.22
CA LYS A 34 -14.73 -7.95 10.23
C LYS A 34 -14.22 -9.35 10.56
N LEU A 35 -12.96 -9.48 10.97
CA LEU A 35 -12.39 -10.76 11.38
C LEU A 35 -13.10 -11.32 12.63
N ALA A 36 -13.41 -10.47 13.61
CA ALA A 36 -14.17 -10.87 14.80
C ALA A 36 -15.59 -11.37 14.45
N LEU A 37 -16.30 -10.66 13.58
CA LEU A 37 -17.63 -11.09 13.12
C LEU A 37 -17.55 -12.39 12.31
N PHE A 38 -16.54 -12.52 11.44
CA PHE A 38 -16.32 -13.73 10.66
C PHE A 38 -16.02 -14.93 11.55
N THR A 39 -15.14 -14.78 12.55
CA THR A 39 -14.84 -15.85 13.51
C THR A 39 -16.06 -16.26 14.35
N ILE A 40 -16.88 -15.31 14.81
CA ILE A 40 -18.15 -15.60 15.48
C ILE A 40 -19.09 -16.39 14.54
N PHE A 41 -19.23 -15.94 13.28
CA PHE A 41 -20.03 -16.64 12.28
C PHE A 41 -19.56 -18.09 12.06
N LEU A 42 -18.24 -18.32 11.98
CA LEU A 42 -17.69 -19.67 11.86
C LEU A 42 -18.01 -20.55 13.07
N VAL A 43 -17.94 -20.01 14.29
CA VAL A 43 -18.30 -20.74 15.51
C VAL A 43 -19.78 -21.14 15.49
N ILE A 44 -20.68 -20.22 15.12
CA ILE A 44 -22.12 -20.53 15.00
C ILE A 44 -22.34 -21.64 13.96
N LEU A 45 -21.72 -21.53 12.79
CA LEU A 45 -21.87 -22.52 11.71
C LEU A 45 -21.33 -23.90 12.12
N ARG A 46 -20.36 -23.96 13.04
CA ARG A 46 -19.84 -25.23 13.57
C ARG A 46 -20.71 -25.83 14.67
N VAL A 47 -21.20 -25.00 15.59
CA VAL A 47 -21.92 -25.46 16.80
C VAL A 47 -23.38 -25.76 16.51
N LEU A 48 -24.03 -25.00 15.62
CA LEU A 48 -25.45 -25.16 15.30
C LEU A 48 -25.79 -26.55 14.74
N PRO A 49 -25.06 -27.11 13.76
CA PRO A 49 -25.33 -28.45 13.25
C PRO A 49 -25.04 -29.55 14.28
N TYR A 50 -24.04 -29.35 15.17
CA TYR A 50 -23.75 -30.31 16.24
C TYR A 50 -24.91 -30.38 17.25
N ILE A 51 -25.45 -29.23 17.67
CA ILE A 51 -26.64 -29.19 18.54
C ILE A 51 -27.83 -29.88 17.86
N LEU A 52 -28.05 -29.61 16.56
CA LEU A 52 -29.17 -30.19 15.82
C LEU A 52 -29.03 -31.70 15.56
N THR A 53 -27.80 -32.21 15.35
CA THR A 53 -27.55 -33.63 15.05
C THR A 53 -27.45 -34.52 16.28
N VAL A 54 -26.94 -34.01 17.41
CA VAL A 54 -26.93 -34.73 18.70
C VAL A 54 -28.35 -34.99 19.21
N MET A 55 -29.33 -34.19 18.77
CA MET A 55 -30.74 -34.39 19.09
C MET A 55 -31.41 -35.50 18.27
N ASP A 56 -30.79 -35.97 17.17
CA ASP A 56 -31.49 -36.76 16.14
C ASP A 56 -30.80 -38.10 15.75
N ILE A 57 -29.60 -38.42 16.27
CA ILE A 57 -28.79 -39.57 15.80
C ILE A 57 -28.25 -40.42 16.96
N GLU A 58 -28.50 -41.73 16.94
CA GLU A 58 -28.02 -42.72 17.94
C GLU A 58 -26.64 -43.34 17.63
N ASP A 59 -26.10 -43.21 16.40
CA ASP A 59 -24.91 -43.94 15.96
C ASP A 59 -23.61 -43.10 16.02
N GLU A 60 -22.86 -43.26 17.10
CA GLU A 60 -21.64 -42.51 17.44
C GLU A 60 -20.48 -42.64 16.43
N SER A 61 -20.45 -43.73 15.66
CA SER A 61 -19.27 -44.15 14.88
C SER A 61 -19.08 -43.34 13.58
N ILE A 62 -20.18 -43.07 12.88
CA ILE A 62 -20.22 -42.26 11.65
C ILE A 62 -19.99 -40.78 12.01
N LEU A 63 -20.63 -40.31 13.08
CA LEU A 63 -20.44 -38.99 13.67
C LEU A 63 -18.96 -38.69 13.95
N LYS A 64 -18.21 -39.62 14.55
CA LYS A 64 -16.78 -39.42 14.87
C LYS A 64 -15.88 -39.24 13.64
N ARG A 65 -16.18 -39.89 12.50
CA ARG A 65 -15.32 -39.84 11.29
C ARG A 65 -15.55 -38.58 10.46
N GLU A 66 -16.80 -38.21 10.21
CA GLU A 66 -17.15 -36.96 9.51
C GLU A 66 -16.75 -35.71 10.31
N PHE A 67 -16.88 -35.78 11.64
CA PHE A 67 -16.48 -34.71 12.54
C PHE A 67 -14.97 -34.42 12.47
N ARG A 68 -14.13 -35.46 12.29
CA ARG A 68 -12.66 -35.31 12.16
C ARG A 68 -12.25 -34.63 10.85
N MET A 69 -12.80 -35.02 9.71
CA MET A 69 -12.47 -34.39 8.41
C MET A 69 -12.99 -32.94 8.33
N SER A 70 -14.18 -32.69 8.87
CA SER A 70 -14.75 -31.34 8.99
C SER A 70 -13.88 -30.43 9.87
N ASN A 71 -13.36 -30.92 11.00
CA ASN A 71 -12.47 -30.13 11.87
C ASN A 71 -11.19 -29.68 11.17
N ILE A 72 -10.56 -30.55 10.37
CA ILE A 72 -9.34 -30.21 9.63
C ILE A 72 -9.62 -29.08 8.62
N LEU A 73 -10.71 -29.19 7.85
CA LEU A 73 -11.15 -28.13 6.92
C LEU A 73 -11.43 -26.81 7.64
N TRP A 74 -12.08 -26.84 8.80
CA TRP A 74 -12.36 -25.64 9.58
C TRP A 74 -11.08 -24.96 10.10
N VAL A 75 -10.11 -25.73 10.59
CA VAL A 75 -8.81 -25.20 11.00
C VAL A 75 -8.10 -24.52 9.83
N ILE A 76 -8.13 -25.13 8.64
CA ILE A 76 -7.55 -24.53 7.42
C ILE A 76 -8.25 -23.22 7.07
N ILE A 77 -9.60 -23.17 7.09
CA ILE A 77 -10.36 -21.94 6.80
C ILE A 77 -10.00 -20.81 7.77
N VAL A 78 -9.88 -21.13 9.06
CA VAL A 78 -9.48 -20.15 10.09
C VAL A 78 -8.08 -19.62 9.82
N ILE A 79 -7.10 -20.50 9.55
CA ILE A 79 -5.72 -20.11 9.23
C ILE A 79 -5.70 -19.19 8.00
N LEU A 80 -6.40 -19.56 6.91
CA LEU A 80 -6.47 -18.75 5.69
C LEU A 80 -7.10 -17.37 5.94
N ALA A 81 -8.11 -17.28 6.82
CA ALA A 81 -8.73 -16.01 7.18
C ALA A 81 -7.78 -15.10 7.99
N PHE A 82 -6.98 -15.67 8.88
CA PHE A 82 -5.93 -14.93 9.59
C PHE A 82 -4.83 -14.44 8.64
N GLU A 83 -4.34 -15.30 7.75
CA GLU A 83 -3.33 -14.94 6.73
C GLU A 83 -3.83 -13.82 5.80
N LEU A 84 -5.07 -13.91 5.33
CA LEU A 84 -5.70 -12.87 4.51
C LEU A 84 -5.82 -11.55 5.29
N THR A 85 -6.23 -11.60 6.56
CA THR A 85 -6.37 -10.40 7.38
C THR A 85 -5.02 -9.75 7.67
N TYR A 86 -4.00 -10.54 8.01
CA TYR A 86 -2.63 -10.07 8.20
C TYR A 86 -2.11 -9.37 6.93
N THR A 87 -2.34 -10.01 5.79
CA THR A 87 -1.99 -9.47 4.47
C THR A 87 -2.65 -8.12 4.19
N LEU A 88 -3.97 -8.01 4.41
CA LEU A 88 -4.70 -6.76 4.22
C LEU A 88 -4.22 -5.67 5.18
N MET A 89 -3.96 -5.99 6.46
CA MET A 89 -3.41 -5.04 7.43
C MET A 89 -2.02 -4.54 7.02
N LYS A 90 -1.20 -5.43 6.43
CA LYS A 90 0.12 -5.09 5.90
C LYS A 90 0.00 -4.12 4.72
N LEU A 91 -0.92 -4.35 3.79
CA LEU A 91 -1.20 -3.43 2.67
C LEU A 91 -1.63 -2.04 3.16
N GLU A 92 -2.56 -1.97 4.12
CA GLU A 92 -3.01 -0.72 4.72
C GLU A 92 -1.86 0.05 5.39
N TYR A 93 -0.95 -0.67 6.06
CA TYR A 93 0.25 -0.07 6.65
C TYR A 93 1.18 0.51 5.56
N TYR A 94 1.41 -0.21 4.47
CA TYR A 94 2.23 0.31 3.36
C TYR A 94 1.61 1.52 2.68
N ALA A 95 0.29 1.52 2.47
CA ALA A 95 -0.44 2.66 1.95
C ALA A 95 -0.29 3.90 2.85
N TYR A 96 -0.43 3.71 4.16
CA TYR A 96 -0.16 4.76 5.14
C TYR A 96 1.28 5.28 5.04
N ARG A 97 2.27 4.40 5.07
CA ARG A 97 3.69 4.80 5.01
C ARG A 97 4.00 5.57 3.73
N TYR A 98 3.46 5.13 2.60
CA TYR A 98 3.59 5.84 1.33
C TYR A 98 3.02 7.26 1.40
N GLN A 99 1.79 7.41 1.93
CA GLN A 99 1.14 8.70 2.09
C GLN A 99 1.84 9.64 3.08
N THR A 100 2.79 9.14 3.87
CA THR A 100 3.62 9.95 4.78
C THR A 100 4.98 10.33 4.22
N LEU A 101 5.33 9.87 3.01
CA LEU A 101 6.60 10.26 2.38
C LEU A 101 6.61 11.75 2.03
N ASP A 102 7.79 12.34 2.12
CA ASP A 102 8.04 13.71 1.72
C ASP A 102 8.66 13.74 0.33
N VAL A 103 8.14 14.60 -0.54
CA VAL A 103 8.75 14.92 -1.83
C VAL A 103 9.48 16.24 -1.67
N ILE A 104 10.79 16.23 -1.94
CA ILE A 104 11.68 17.38 -1.73
C ILE A 104 12.45 17.64 -3.01
N ILE A 105 12.48 18.89 -3.48
CA ILE A 105 13.33 19.33 -4.59
C ILE A 105 14.37 20.30 -4.05
N ASP A 106 15.64 20.06 -4.38
CA ASP A 106 16.74 20.97 -4.13
C ASP A 106 17.67 21.08 -5.36
N ASP A 107 18.75 21.84 -5.24
CA ASP A 107 19.73 22.00 -6.31
C ASP A 107 20.49 20.70 -6.64
N ARG A 108 20.49 19.70 -5.76
CA ARG A 108 21.16 18.41 -5.97
C ARG A 108 20.28 17.43 -6.75
N GLY A 109 18.97 17.54 -6.61
CA GLY A 109 18.03 16.64 -7.26
C GLY A 109 16.62 16.70 -6.69
N ILE A 110 15.93 15.57 -6.79
CA ILE A 110 14.61 15.37 -6.21
C ILE A 110 14.58 14.10 -5.36
N THR A 111 14.10 14.24 -4.14
CA THR A 111 13.82 13.14 -3.23
C THR A 111 12.42 12.61 -3.54
N LEU A 112 12.36 11.37 -4.05
CA LEU A 112 11.14 10.68 -4.47
C LEU A 112 11.00 9.34 -3.75
N PRO A 113 9.81 8.71 -3.77
CA PRO A 113 9.64 7.37 -3.25
C PRO A 113 10.62 6.36 -3.86
N ASP A 114 11.22 5.53 -3.01
CA ASP A 114 12.23 4.54 -3.41
C ASP A 114 11.58 3.24 -3.89
N TRP A 115 11.28 3.22 -5.19
CA TRP A 115 10.73 2.04 -5.87
C TRP A 115 11.76 0.91 -6.08
N ASP A 116 13.06 1.12 -5.81
CA ASP A 116 14.06 0.03 -5.81
C ASP A 116 13.99 -0.75 -4.49
N PHE A 117 13.66 -0.07 -3.38
CA PHE A 117 13.47 -0.72 -2.09
C PHE A 117 12.23 -1.62 -2.10
N SER A 118 11.16 -1.22 -2.80
CA SER A 118 9.93 -2.01 -2.88
C SER A 118 10.09 -3.32 -3.66
N THR A 119 11.04 -3.42 -4.60
CA THR A 119 11.30 -4.67 -5.35
C THR A 119 12.04 -5.72 -4.51
N LYS A 120 12.88 -5.32 -3.55
CA LYS A 120 13.61 -6.25 -2.66
C LYS A 120 12.75 -6.88 -1.56
N THR A 121 11.62 -6.26 -1.21
CA THR A 121 10.66 -6.76 -0.19
C THR A 121 9.32 -7.19 -0.81
N GLN A 122 9.33 -7.72 -2.03
CA GLN A 122 8.12 -8.21 -2.70
C GLN A 122 7.56 -9.44 -1.97
N LEU A 123 6.60 -9.21 -1.08
CA LEU A 123 5.51 -10.17 -0.94
C LEU A 123 4.74 -10.09 -2.26
N PHE A 124 4.98 -11.06 -3.14
CA PHE A 124 4.14 -11.28 -4.31
C PHE A 124 2.75 -11.68 -3.82
N LEU A 125 1.87 -10.69 -3.70
CA LEU A 125 0.44 -10.93 -3.55
C LEU A 125 -0.22 -10.85 -4.93
N PRO A 126 -1.30 -11.60 -5.18
CA PRO A 126 -1.93 -11.67 -6.51
C PRO A 126 -2.53 -10.35 -7.03
N TRP A 127 -2.45 -9.26 -6.27
CA TRP A 127 -3.21 -8.02 -6.51
C TRP A 127 -2.38 -6.73 -6.51
N GLY A 128 -1.05 -6.81 -6.68
CA GLY A 128 -0.25 -5.63 -7.03
C GLY A 128 0.82 -5.22 -6.01
N GLN A 129 1.79 -4.49 -6.55
CA GLN A 129 3.08 -4.16 -5.97
C GLN A 129 2.98 -3.45 -4.59
N CYS A 130 3.87 -3.79 -3.67
CA CYS A 130 4.02 -3.06 -2.41
C CYS A 130 4.45 -1.61 -2.66
N LEU A 131 3.77 -0.65 -2.03
CA LEU A 131 4.14 0.76 -2.10
C LEU A 131 5.47 1.01 -1.35
N PRO A 132 6.33 1.90 -1.86
CA PRO A 132 7.58 2.24 -1.17
C PRO A 132 7.33 2.91 0.18
N THR A 133 8.19 2.63 1.16
CA THR A 133 8.11 3.18 2.54
C THR A 133 9.22 4.14 2.90
N LYS A 134 10.12 4.37 1.94
CA LYS A 134 11.29 5.23 2.05
C LYS A 134 11.37 6.10 0.81
N THR A 135 12.14 7.16 0.92
CA THR A 135 12.51 8.00 -0.21
C THR A 135 13.98 7.82 -0.56
N LYS A 136 14.32 8.19 -1.78
CA LYS A 136 15.67 8.18 -2.34
C LYS A 136 15.87 9.47 -3.11
N LEU A 137 17.08 10.04 -3.01
CA LEU A 137 17.47 11.19 -3.80
C LEU A 137 17.85 10.74 -5.22
N TYR A 138 17.19 11.33 -6.21
CA TYR A 138 17.52 11.19 -7.62
C TYR A 138 18.15 12.50 -8.08
N LYS A 139 19.43 12.43 -8.45
CA LYS A 139 20.18 13.57 -8.93
C LYS A 139 19.66 14.04 -10.29
N TRP A 140 19.79 15.34 -10.57
CA TRP A 140 19.28 15.95 -11.80
C TRP A 140 19.92 15.41 -13.10
N ASP A 141 21.17 14.97 -13.04
CA ASP A 141 21.91 14.34 -14.15
C ASP A 141 21.29 12.99 -14.56
N LYS A 142 20.71 12.26 -13.60
CA LYS A 142 19.99 11.01 -13.84
C LYS A 142 18.56 11.22 -14.32
N ILE A 143 17.99 12.42 -14.18
CA ILE A 143 16.61 12.70 -14.59
C ILE A 143 16.61 13.17 -16.04
N GLU A 144 16.02 12.37 -16.91
CA GLU A 144 15.98 12.64 -18.34
C GLU A 144 14.82 13.56 -18.67
N ARG A 145 13.62 13.22 -18.16
CA ARG A 145 12.38 13.95 -18.44
C ARG A 145 11.38 13.78 -17.30
N ILE A 146 10.57 14.80 -17.11
CA ILE A 146 9.44 14.80 -16.17
C ILE A 146 8.20 15.21 -16.96
N TYR A 147 7.08 14.52 -16.78
CA TYR A 147 5.81 14.91 -17.40
C TYR A 147 4.63 14.60 -16.48
N TYR A 148 3.53 15.33 -16.67
CA TYR A 148 2.31 15.16 -15.91
C TYR A 148 1.27 14.40 -16.72
N ASP A 149 0.92 13.20 -16.28
CA ASP A 149 -0.14 12.38 -16.86
C ASP A 149 -1.49 12.81 -16.25
N LYS A 150 -2.27 13.52 -17.07
CA LYS A 150 -3.58 14.09 -16.69
C LYS A 150 -4.63 13.01 -16.44
N GLU A 151 -4.62 11.92 -17.20
CA GLU A 151 -5.63 10.87 -17.07
C GLU A 151 -5.50 10.16 -15.73
N ASN A 152 -4.27 9.86 -15.33
CA ASN A 152 -3.97 9.14 -14.10
C ASN A 152 -3.61 10.04 -12.92
N GLN A 153 -3.64 11.37 -13.11
CA GLN A 153 -3.34 12.38 -12.09
C GLN A 153 -2.00 12.11 -11.36
N LYS A 154 -0.93 11.89 -12.13
CA LYS A 154 0.40 11.52 -11.61
C LYS A 154 1.54 12.18 -12.39
N TYR A 155 2.63 12.49 -11.70
CA TYR A 155 3.89 12.86 -12.33
C TYR A 155 4.71 11.62 -12.65
N ASN A 156 5.25 11.56 -13.86
CA ASN A 156 6.16 10.52 -14.30
C ASN A 156 7.57 11.10 -14.41
N PHE A 157 8.52 10.48 -13.73
CA PHE A 157 9.93 10.82 -13.75
C PHE A 157 10.66 9.72 -14.51
N VAL A 158 11.23 10.07 -15.66
CA VAL A 158 12.08 9.18 -16.46
C VAL A 158 13.50 9.33 -15.96
N ILE A 159 14.03 8.24 -15.39
CA ILE A 159 15.31 8.20 -14.70
C ILE A 159 16.23 7.24 -15.45
N ARG A 160 17.38 7.75 -15.86
CA ARG A 160 18.42 6.96 -16.50
C ARG A 160 18.88 5.83 -15.59
N SER A 161 18.88 4.61 -16.10
CA SER A 161 19.46 3.46 -15.40
C SER A 161 20.98 3.54 -15.42
N ASP A 162 21.60 3.06 -14.34
CA ASP A 162 23.06 2.97 -14.21
C ASP A 162 23.65 1.96 -15.21
N ASN A 163 22.83 1.02 -15.71
CA ASN A 163 23.26 -0.04 -16.64
C ASN A 163 22.96 0.28 -18.12
N HIS A 164 22.55 1.50 -18.46
CA HIS A 164 22.33 1.98 -19.84
C HIS A 164 21.31 1.22 -20.72
N GLU A 165 20.70 0.12 -20.27
CA GLU A 165 19.81 -0.69 -21.09
C GLU A 165 18.36 -0.15 -21.15
N GLU A 166 17.79 0.34 -20.03
CA GLU A 166 16.43 0.90 -20.02
C GLU A 166 16.25 2.01 -18.97
N SER A 167 15.61 3.13 -19.34
CA SER A 167 15.24 4.18 -18.38
C SER A 167 14.06 3.74 -17.50
N LYS A 168 14.19 3.95 -16.19
CA LYS A 168 13.16 3.63 -15.20
C LYS A 168 12.15 4.78 -15.10
N VAL A 169 10.85 4.45 -15.07
CA VAL A 169 9.80 5.44 -14.81
C VAL A 169 9.32 5.36 -13.37
N ILE A 170 9.52 6.44 -12.62
CA ILE A 170 8.95 6.61 -11.27
C ILE A 170 7.65 7.40 -11.36
N ARG A 171 6.59 6.81 -10.81
CA ARG A 171 5.24 7.37 -10.81
C ARG A 171 4.93 7.97 -9.44
N VAL A 172 4.54 9.23 -9.43
CA VAL A 172 4.26 10.01 -8.21
C VAL A 172 2.85 10.60 -8.32
N PRO A 173 1.84 10.02 -7.65
CA PRO A 173 0.51 10.58 -7.61
C PRO A 173 0.48 11.91 -6.85
N LEU A 174 -0.55 12.71 -7.11
CA LEU A 174 -0.72 14.01 -6.46
C LEU A 174 -0.89 13.95 -4.93
N ASN A 175 -1.31 12.81 -4.40
CA ASN A 175 -1.66 12.68 -2.98
C ASN A 175 -0.48 12.80 -2.01
N ILE A 176 0.77 12.77 -2.49
CA ILE A 176 1.98 13.03 -1.70
C ILE A 176 2.66 14.36 -2.03
N ILE A 177 2.05 15.17 -2.90
CA ILE A 177 2.50 16.51 -3.27
C ILE A 177 1.71 17.53 -2.45
N ASP A 178 2.39 18.26 -1.57
CA ASP A 178 1.74 19.15 -0.58
C ASP A 178 1.25 20.48 -1.19
N ASN A 179 1.93 20.96 -2.23
CA ASN A 179 1.54 22.15 -2.99
C ASN A 179 1.83 21.93 -4.48
N LYS A 180 0.79 21.66 -5.28
CA LYS A 180 0.93 21.37 -6.72
C LYS A 180 1.44 22.57 -7.52
N GLU A 181 0.92 23.77 -7.25
CA GLU A 181 1.28 24.96 -8.02
C GLU A 181 2.75 25.31 -7.86
N GLU A 182 3.26 25.27 -6.63
CA GLU A 182 4.67 25.50 -6.36
C GLU A 182 5.54 24.37 -6.90
N PHE A 183 5.07 23.12 -6.78
CA PHE A 183 5.76 21.97 -7.36
C PHE A 183 5.91 22.12 -8.87
N ASP A 184 4.84 22.45 -9.59
CA ASP A 184 4.86 22.72 -11.04
C ASP A 184 5.79 23.88 -11.37
N LYS A 185 5.78 24.96 -10.58
CA LYS A 185 6.69 26.10 -10.76
C LYS A 185 8.15 25.67 -10.64
N VAL A 186 8.51 24.91 -9.61
CA VAL A 186 9.88 24.42 -9.39
C VAL A 186 10.28 23.42 -10.47
N LEU A 187 9.38 22.53 -10.89
CA LEU A 187 9.62 21.60 -11.98
C LEU A 187 9.86 22.32 -13.32
N ARG A 188 9.10 23.35 -13.65
CA ARG A 188 9.34 24.18 -14.85
C ARG A 188 10.72 24.84 -14.82
N LYS A 189 11.12 25.34 -13.65
CA LYS A 189 12.45 25.94 -13.43
C LYS A 189 13.60 24.95 -13.62
N SER A 190 13.38 23.66 -13.41
CA SER A 190 14.41 22.63 -13.59
C SER A 190 14.82 22.43 -15.07
N GLY A 191 13.99 22.89 -16.02
CA GLY A 191 14.19 22.63 -17.46
C GLY A 191 13.94 21.18 -17.89
N LYS A 192 13.60 20.28 -16.96
CA LYS A 192 13.32 18.86 -17.23
C LYS A 192 11.83 18.55 -17.40
N PHE A 193 10.96 19.50 -17.10
CA PHE A 193 9.50 19.32 -17.12
C PHE A 193 8.91 19.61 -18.50
N SER A 194 8.36 18.57 -19.13
CA SER A 194 7.61 18.64 -20.38
C SER A 194 6.10 18.70 -20.10
N LEU A 195 5.42 19.66 -20.73
CA LEU A 195 3.96 19.78 -20.71
C LEU A 195 3.26 18.94 -21.79
N LEU A 196 4.03 18.37 -22.71
CA LEU A 196 3.53 17.57 -23.83
C LEU A 196 3.56 16.09 -23.44
N TYR A 197 2.41 15.55 -23.03
CA TYR A 197 1.86 14.22 -23.33
C TYR A 197 0.41 14.17 -22.80
#